data_AF-A0A2C6WKC8-F1
#
_entry.id   AF-A0A2C6WKC8-F1
#
_cell.length_a   1.000
_cell.length_b   1.000
_cell.length_c   1.000
_cell.angle_alpha   90.00
_cell.angle_beta   90.00
_cell.angle_gamma   90.00
#
_symmetry.space_group_name_H-M   'P 1'
#
loop_
_entity.id
_entity.type
_entity.pdbx_description
1 polymer ?
#
loop_
_entity_poly.entity_id
_entity_poly.type
_entity_poly.pdbx_seq_one_letter_code
_entity_poly.pdbx_strand_id
1 'polypeptide(L)'
;MNKLEKNLKNLITKDPTVVNENANKDSATFSTMRDLTAGVVSKSYALDYLLPEHVAKAHESGDIHFHDLDYHPFQPLTNCCLIDAQSMLAQGFQIGNATVTSPKSIQTASAQLVQIIANVSSSQYGGCTIDRVDELLSKYAKYNEAKHRQIAEKFVNKAAINTYVDERVTQDIGDAIESLEYEINTLYTSNGQTPFVTLGFGLGTDKYSRKVQEAILRTRIKGLGKDRITAIFPKLVFSIKRGVNLNEADPNYDIKQLALECSTKRMYPDILNYDKTVELLGDFKAPMGCRSFLPAWKDKEGNYENNGRCNLGVVTLNIPRIAIESNGDIEIFWKIFHKRMAIMHDALVYRMERIAQATPVNAPILYKNGAFKYRLNDTDDIMEIFKGQRATLSMGYIGLYEAATVFYGPKWERLSRAKAFTLDILKTMKDYQLKWTEKYDIWFSIYSTPSESLTDRFCRLDRERFGDIADITDKGYYQNSFHYDVRKDVTPFEKIDFEKDYPTFASGGYIHYCEYPKLNHNLKALEAVWDYAYDKVSYLGTNIPIDHCRKCDFDGDFKTTEKGYQCPQCGNDDPKTVDVVKRTCGYLGNPVQRPTIEGRHKEICARVKHLKDTSI
;
A
#
# COMPACT_ATOMS: atom_id res chain seq x y z
N MET A 1 25.70 26.13 14.32
CA MET A 1 24.41 25.81 13.68
C MET A 1 23.63 24.90 14.59
N ASN A 2 22.38 25.24 14.89
CA ASN A 2 21.48 24.31 15.57
C ASN A 2 21.08 23.15 14.62
N LYS A 3 20.51 22.08 15.16
CA LYS A 3 20.14 20.87 14.40
C LYS A 3 19.17 21.17 13.24
N LEU A 4 18.22 22.09 13.46
CA LEU A 4 17.27 22.53 12.44
C LEU A 4 17.95 23.23 11.27
N GLU A 5 18.86 24.18 11.52
CA GLU A 5 19.64 24.85 10.47
C GLU A 5 20.46 23.84 9.65
N LYS A 6 21.01 22.81 10.29
CA LYS A 6 21.73 21.73 9.58
C LYS A 6 20.80 20.93 8.68
N ASN A 7 19.62 20.55 9.17
CA ASN A 7 18.66 19.79 8.37
C ASN A 7 18.12 20.61 7.20
N LEU A 8 17.83 21.90 7.41
CA LEU A 8 17.43 22.82 6.35
C LEU A 8 18.55 23.01 5.32
N LYS A 9 19.80 23.13 5.77
CA LYS A 9 20.96 23.19 4.87
C LYS A 9 21.05 21.92 4.02
N ASN A 10 20.93 20.74 4.63
CA ASN A 10 20.96 19.45 3.92
C ASN A 10 19.86 19.35 2.85
N LEU A 11 18.65 19.84 3.15
CA LEU A 11 17.56 19.92 2.18
C LEU A 11 17.89 20.88 1.03
N ILE A 12 18.40 22.07 1.32
CA ILE A 12 18.81 23.07 0.31
C ILE A 12 19.93 22.52 -0.58
N THR A 13 20.87 21.76 0.01
CA THR A 13 21.97 21.10 -0.72
C THR A 13 21.58 19.77 -1.36
N LYS A 14 20.31 19.34 -1.25
CA LYS A 14 19.75 18.10 -1.83
C LYS A 14 20.50 16.83 -1.40
N ASP A 15 20.73 16.66 -0.10
CA ASP A 15 21.28 15.42 0.46
C ASP A 15 20.40 14.20 0.08
N PRO A 16 20.95 13.16 -0.56
CA PRO A 16 20.18 11.98 -1.00
C PRO A 16 19.41 11.27 0.12
N THR A 17 19.90 11.31 1.36
CA THR A 17 19.22 10.71 2.51
C THR A 17 17.93 11.43 2.90
N VAL A 18 17.76 12.66 2.41
CA VAL A 18 16.58 13.50 2.61
C VAL A 18 15.70 13.49 1.35
N VAL A 19 16.29 13.71 0.17
CA VAL A 19 15.50 13.88 -1.07
C VAL A 19 15.04 12.57 -1.70
N ASN A 20 15.70 11.44 -1.40
CA ASN A 20 15.35 10.12 -1.93
C ASN A 20 14.66 9.21 -0.89
N GLU A 21 14.18 9.76 0.23
CA GLU A 21 13.43 8.99 1.25
C GLU A 21 12.11 8.42 0.69
N ASN A 22 11.49 9.13 -0.26
CA ASN A 22 10.29 8.71 -0.97
C ASN A 22 10.53 8.83 -2.48
N ALA A 23 10.57 7.69 -3.17
CA ALA A 23 10.89 7.65 -4.61
C ALA A 23 9.82 8.31 -5.49
N ASN A 24 8.68 8.74 -4.94
CA ASN A 24 7.64 9.45 -5.67
C ASN A 24 7.63 10.97 -5.41
N LYS A 25 8.55 11.55 -4.62
CA LYS A 25 8.63 13.01 -4.38
C LYS A 25 9.67 13.64 -5.31
N ASP A 26 9.25 14.54 -6.21
CA ASP A 26 10.20 15.29 -7.05
C ASP A 26 10.68 16.56 -6.33
N SER A 27 11.84 16.43 -5.67
CA SER A 27 12.45 17.50 -4.86
C SER A 27 12.88 18.74 -5.66
N ALA A 28 12.77 18.76 -6.99
CA ALA A 28 13.00 19.96 -7.79
C ALA A 28 11.76 20.87 -7.88
N THR A 29 10.56 20.33 -7.62
CA THR A 29 9.30 21.08 -7.76
C THR A 29 9.00 21.95 -6.53
N PHE A 30 8.35 23.11 -6.74
CA PHE A 30 8.00 24.03 -5.65
C PHE A 30 7.03 23.42 -4.63
N SER A 31 6.07 22.58 -5.07
CA SER A 31 5.15 21.88 -4.17
C SER A 31 5.90 20.96 -3.22
N THR A 32 6.76 20.10 -3.77
CA THR A 32 7.57 19.16 -2.97
C THR A 32 8.56 19.89 -2.07
N MET A 33 9.21 20.96 -2.53
CA MET A 33 10.13 21.73 -1.68
C MET A 33 9.42 22.39 -0.49
N ARG A 34 8.19 22.89 -0.66
CA ARG A 34 7.38 23.41 0.44
C ARG A 34 7.05 22.32 1.46
N ASP A 35 6.64 21.15 0.98
CA ASP A 35 6.34 19.99 1.82
C ASP A 35 7.58 19.50 2.59
N LEU A 36 8.71 19.29 1.92
CA LEU A 36 9.97 18.88 2.57
C LEU A 36 10.44 19.91 3.61
N THR A 37 10.25 21.20 3.34
CA THR A 37 10.59 22.27 4.31
C THR A 37 9.70 22.18 5.55
N ALA A 38 8.38 22.05 5.37
CA ALA A 38 7.44 21.85 6.47
C ALA A 38 7.76 20.56 7.25
N GLY A 39 8.14 19.49 6.55
CA GLY A 39 8.53 18.21 7.14
C GLY A 39 9.79 18.30 8.00
N VAL A 40 10.82 19.01 7.55
CA VAL A 40 12.06 19.25 8.34
C VAL A 40 11.75 20.01 9.63
N VAL A 41 10.91 21.05 9.56
CA VAL A 41 10.47 21.83 10.72
C VAL A 41 9.66 20.94 11.68
N SER A 42 8.65 20.24 11.16
CA SER A 42 7.77 19.36 11.93
C SER A 42 8.56 18.26 12.66
N LYS A 43 9.50 17.62 11.96
CA LYS A 43 10.35 16.56 12.51
C LYS A 43 11.26 17.07 13.63
N SER A 44 11.92 18.21 13.44
CA SER A 44 12.78 18.79 14.48
C SER A 44 11.95 19.16 15.71
N TYR A 45 10.83 19.85 15.49
CA TYR A 45 9.97 20.29 16.60
C TYR A 45 9.36 19.11 17.35
N ALA A 46 8.96 18.06 16.63
CA ALA A 46 8.41 16.85 17.21
C ALA A 46 9.41 16.14 18.14
N LEU A 47 10.66 15.96 17.69
CA LEU A 47 11.70 15.29 18.46
C LEU A 47 12.14 16.11 19.68
N ASP A 48 12.26 17.43 19.52
CA ASP A 48 12.85 18.29 20.54
C ASP A 48 11.81 18.74 21.60
N TYR A 49 10.53 18.84 21.25
CA TYR A 49 9.51 19.48 22.10
C TYR A 49 8.18 18.74 22.28
N LEU A 50 7.82 17.79 21.41
CA LEU A 50 6.51 17.13 21.49
C LEU A 50 6.60 15.70 22.02
N LEU A 51 7.44 14.87 21.43
CA LEU A 51 7.53 13.46 21.80
C LEU A 51 8.06 13.31 23.23
N PRO A 52 7.59 12.30 23.99
CA PRO A 52 8.26 11.90 25.23
C PRO A 52 9.73 11.61 24.98
N GLU A 53 10.61 12.06 25.88
CA GLU A 53 12.07 12.04 25.67
C GLU A 53 12.60 10.62 25.36
N HIS A 54 12.09 9.59 26.03
CA HIS A 54 12.50 8.20 25.79
C HIS A 54 12.04 7.67 24.44
N VAL A 55 10.89 8.14 23.92
CA VAL A 55 10.37 7.80 22.60
C VAL A 55 11.21 8.49 21.51
N ALA A 56 11.50 9.79 21.69
CA ALA A 56 12.34 10.55 20.76
C ALA A 56 13.73 9.90 20.64
N LYS A 57 14.39 9.62 21.78
CA LYS A 57 15.70 8.95 21.81
C LYS A 57 15.66 7.58 21.13
N ALA A 58 14.62 6.78 21.39
CA ALA A 58 14.48 5.45 20.79
C ALA A 58 14.21 5.50 19.27
N HIS A 59 13.50 6.54 18.79
CA HIS A 59 13.41 6.80 17.35
C HIS A 59 14.78 7.12 16.78
N GLU A 60 15.52 8.06 17.38
CA GLU A 60 16.81 8.54 16.89
C GLU A 60 17.89 7.45 16.87
N SER A 61 17.95 6.60 17.90
CA SER A 61 18.89 5.47 17.98
C SER A 61 18.55 4.29 17.05
N GLY A 62 17.36 4.31 16.44
CA GLY A 62 16.89 3.24 15.57
C GLY A 62 16.33 2.01 16.31
N ASP A 63 15.97 2.16 17.59
CA ASP A 63 15.36 1.07 18.36
C ASP A 63 13.88 0.88 18.00
N ILE A 64 13.20 2.00 17.74
CA ILE A 64 11.88 2.06 17.12
C ILE A 64 11.92 3.05 15.94
N HIS A 65 10.85 3.07 15.16
CA HIS A 65 10.60 4.09 14.17
C HIS A 65 9.17 4.60 14.30
N PHE A 66 9.05 5.81 14.81
CA PHE A 66 7.83 6.61 14.76
C PHE A 66 7.62 7.11 13.32
N HIS A 67 6.64 6.55 12.61
CA HIS A 67 6.40 6.87 11.20
C HIS A 67 5.79 8.26 11.02
N ASP A 68 6.03 8.85 9.83
CA ASP A 68 5.42 10.11 9.38
C ASP A 68 5.70 11.29 10.33
N LEU A 69 6.92 11.32 10.87
CA LEU A 69 7.36 12.33 11.86
C LEU A 69 7.43 13.74 11.28
N ASP A 70 7.45 13.85 9.95
CA ASP A 70 7.30 15.06 9.15
C ASP A 70 5.86 15.62 9.15
N TYR A 71 4.87 14.83 9.58
CA TYR A 71 3.47 15.24 9.70
C TYR A 71 2.95 15.16 11.15
N HIS A 72 3.07 13.99 11.77
CA HIS A 72 2.55 13.69 13.11
C HIS A 72 3.74 13.46 14.06
N PRO A 73 3.78 14.03 15.29
CA PRO A 73 2.70 14.68 16.04
C PRO A 73 2.58 16.19 15.86
N PHE A 74 3.29 16.80 14.91
CA PHE A 74 3.21 18.25 14.71
C PHE A 74 1.78 18.68 14.38
N GLN A 75 1.14 18.00 13.44
CA GLN A 75 -0.28 18.06 13.17
C GLN A 75 -0.98 16.76 13.61
N PRO A 76 -2.22 16.81 14.13
CA PRO A 76 -2.95 15.64 14.59
C PRO A 76 -3.62 14.88 13.41
N LEU A 77 -2.83 14.57 12.38
CA LEU A 77 -3.28 13.85 11.19
C LEU A 77 -3.43 12.36 11.47
N THR A 78 -4.38 11.71 10.78
CA THR A 78 -4.53 10.25 10.71
C THR A 78 -3.68 9.66 9.59
N ASN A 79 -3.56 8.32 9.56
CA ASN A 79 -2.78 7.61 8.54
C ASN A 79 -3.58 7.33 7.27
N CYS A 80 -4.20 6.16 7.19
CA CYS A 80 -4.83 5.63 5.99
C CYS A 80 -6.28 5.24 6.25
N CYS A 81 -7.09 5.09 5.20
CA CYS A 81 -8.52 4.81 5.33
C CYS A 81 -9.12 4.05 4.14
N LEU A 82 -10.27 3.42 4.39
CA LEU A 82 -11.26 3.08 3.37
C LEU A 82 -12.26 4.23 3.30
N ILE A 83 -12.37 4.90 2.16
CA ILE A 83 -13.28 6.03 2.00
C ILE A 83 -14.71 5.51 1.87
N ASP A 84 -15.67 6.09 2.60
CA ASP A 84 -17.10 5.82 2.37
C ASP A 84 -17.65 6.58 1.15
N ALA A 85 -17.06 6.30 -0.02
CA ALA A 85 -17.44 6.90 -1.29
C ALA A 85 -18.89 6.56 -1.65
N GLN A 86 -19.42 5.43 -1.19
CA GLN A 86 -20.82 5.06 -1.37
C GLN A 86 -21.76 6.08 -0.72
N SER A 87 -21.58 6.37 0.57
CA SER A 87 -22.42 7.34 1.27
C SER A 87 -22.23 8.75 0.72
N MET A 88 -20.98 9.15 0.47
CA MET A 88 -20.65 10.47 -0.07
C MET A 88 -21.32 10.72 -1.43
N LEU A 89 -21.17 9.81 -2.40
CA LEU A 89 -21.78 9.98 -3.73
C LEU A 89 -23.32 9.83 -3.68
N ALA A 90 -23.88 9.08 -2.73
CA ALA A 90 -25.33 8.96 -2.59
C ALA A 90 -25.99 10.22 -1.99
N GLN A 91 -25.39 10.79 -0.95
CA GLN A 91 -25.96 11.89 -0.17
C GLN A 91 -25.49 13.27 -0.65
N GLY A 92 -24.40 13.32 -1.42
CA GLY A 92 -23.66 14.56 -1.67
C GLY A 92 -22.67 14.87 -0.55
N PHE A 93 -21.80 15.84 -0.78
CA PHE A 93 -20.73 16.23 0.13
C PHE A 93 -20.22 17.63 -0.21
N GLN A 94 -19.45 18.25 0.69
CA GLN A 94 -18.82 19.53 0.42
C GLN A 94 -17.31 19.36 0.19
N ILE A 95 -16.79 19.98 -0.87
CA ILE A 95 -15.35 20.18 -1.09
C ILE A 95 -15.10 21.68 -1.27
N GLY A 96 -14.25 22.25 -0.42
CA GLY A 96 -14.06 23.70 -0.37
C GLY A 96 -15.38 24.44 -0.19
N ASN A 97 -15.71 25.33 -1.13
CA ASN A 97 -16.93 26.14 -1.10
C ASN A 97 -18.08 25.53 -1.91
N ALA A 98 -17.91 24.35 -2.51
CA ALA A 98 -18.90 23.74 -3.39
C ALA A 98 -19.61 22.57 -2.69
N THR A 99 -20.94 22.62 -2.67
CA THR A 99 -21.78 21.49 -2.27
C THR A 99 -22.09 20.64 -3.50
N VAL A 100 -21.59 19.42 -3.49
CA VAL A 100 -21.72 18.45 -4.56
C VAL A 100 -22.95 17.59 -4.31
N THR A 101 -23.77 17.39 -5.34
CA THR A 101 -24.96 16.52 -5.30
C THR A 101 -24.69 15.15 -5.90
N SER A 102 -25.58 14.19 -5.62
CA SER A 102 -25.44 12.82 -6.10
C SER A 102 -25.36 12.74 -7.64
N PRO A 103 -24.34 12.06 -8.19
CA PRO A 103 -24.10 12.04 -9.63
C PRO A 103 -25.19 11.26 -10.36
N LYS A 104 -25.51 11.70 -11.59
CA LYS A 104 -26.53 11.12 -12.47
C LYS A 104 -25.94 10.46 -13.72
N SER A 105 -24.65 10.17 -13.68
CA SER A 105 -23.92 9.39 -14.68
C SER A 105 -22.63 8.83 -14.08
N ILE A 106 -22.08 7.80 -14.70
CA ILE A 106 -20.78 7.25 -14.31
C ILE A 106 -19.65 8.26 -14.50
N GLN A 107 -19.66 9.09 -15.54
CA GLN A 107 -18.63 10.10 -15.77
C GLN A 107 -18.58 11.13 -14.62
N THR A 108 -19.75 11.62 -14.18
CA THR A 108 -19.81 12.55 -13.05
C THR A 108 -19.40 11.85 -11.74
N ALA A 109 -19.79 10.59 -11.55
CA ALA A 109 -19.39 9.81 -10.38
C ALA A 109 -17.85 9.62 -10.31
N SER A 110 -17.22 9.25 -11.44
CA SER A 110 -15.76 9.11 -11.53
C SER A 110 -15.04 10.44 -11.25
N ALA A 111 -15.50 11.55 -11.85
CA ALA A 111 -14.91 12.86 -11.61
C ALA A 111 -15.03 13.31 -10.13
N GLN A 112 -16.18 13.06 -9.50
CA GLN A 112 -16.36 13.33 -8.07
C GLN A 112 -15.49 12.42 -7.20
N LEU A 113 -15.37 11.14 -7.55
CA LEU A 113 -14.54 10.17 -6.83
C LEU A 113 -13.07 10.59 -6.80
N VAL A 114 -12.55 11.07 -7.92
CA VAL A 114 -11.20 11.63 -8.03
C VAL A 114 -11.02 12.85 -7.10
N GLN A 115 -11.98 13.77 -7.08
CA GLN A 115 -11.92 14.94 -6.18
C GLN A 115 -11.93 14.54 -4.70
N ILE A 116 -12.74 13.52 -4.34
CA ILE A 116 -12.76 12.95 -2.99
C ILE A 116 -11.37 12.38 -2.66
N ILE A 117 -10.80 11.55 -3.53
CA ILE A 117 -9.47 10.92 -3.34
C ILE A 117 -8.40 11.99 -3.10
N ALA A 118 -8.37 13.05 -3.91
CA ALA A 118 -7.37 14.12 -3.78
C ALA A 118 -7.50 14.90 -2.45
N ASN A 119 -8.73 15.20 -2.02
CA ASN A 119 -8.98 15.92 -0.78
C ASN A 119 -8.71 15.07 0.46
N VAL A 120 -9.12 13.79 0.44
CA VAL A 120 -8.82 12.84 1.51
C VAL A 120 -7.30 12.68 1.64
N SER A 121 -6.60 12.45 0.53
CA SER A 121 -5.14 12.30 0.52
C SER A 121 -4.39 13.55 0.98
N SER A 122 -4.99 14.74 0.89
CA SER A 122 -4.39 15.99 1.40
C SER A 122 -4.70 16.25 2.87
N SER A 123 -5.61 15.48 3.48
CA SER A 123 -6.08 15.64 4.87
C SER A 123 -5.58 14.54 5.82
N GLN A 124 -4.78 13.62 5.31
CA GLN A 124 -4.11 12.54 6.04
C GLN A 124 -2.73 12.32 5.39
N TYR A 125 -1.79 11.65 6.06
CA TYR A 125 -0.45 11.41 5.48
C TYR A 125 -0.32 10.05 4.76
N GLY A 126 -1.26 9.14 4.97
CA GLY A 126 -1.24 7.79 4.41
C GLY A 126 -2.12 7.60 3.18
N GLY A 127 -2.06 6.40 2.59
CA GLY A 127 -2.86 6.05 1.42
C GLY A 127 -4.35 5.93 1.70
N CYS A 128 -5.17 6.14 0.68
CA CYS A 128 -6.61 5.93 0.74
C CYS A 128 -7.04 4.79 -0.20
N THR A 129 -8.24 4.26 0.01
CA THR A 129 -8.73 3.13 -0.76
C THR A 129 -10.22 3.24 -1.03
N ILE A 130 -10.61 2.94 -2.26
CA ILE A 130 -11.99 2.73 -2.67
C ILE A 130 -12.19 1.23 -2.82
N ASP A 131 -12.95 0.62 -1.90
CA ASP A 131 -13.30 -0.79 -2.00
C ASP A 131 -14.52 -0.97 -2.91
N ARG A 132 -14.58 -2.10 -3.61
CA ARG A 132 -15.69 -2.49 -4.51
C ARG A 132 -16.05 -1.39 -5.53
N VAL A 133 -15.04 -0.79 -6.16
CA VAL A 133 -15.24 0.33 -7.10
C VAL A 133 -16.09 -0.08 -8.31
N ASP A 134 -16.04 -1.35 -8.70
CA ASP A 134 -16.87 -1.97 -9.72
C ASP A 134 -18.37 -1.98 -9.34
N GLU A 135 -18.71 -2.35 -8.11
CA GLU A 135 -20.08 -2.32 -7.58
C GLU A 135 -20.55 -0.88 -7.28
N LEU A 136 -19.63 0.00 -6.89
CA LEU A 136 -19.92 1.41 -6.66
C LEU A 136 -20.31 2.13 -7.96
N LEU A 137 -19.47 2.02 -8.99
CA LEU A 137 -19.68 2.70 -10.27
C LEU A 137 -20.79 2.05 -11.11
N SER A 138 -21.08 0.76 -10.92
CA SER A 138 -22.20 0.09 -11.61
C SER A 138 -23.55 0.74 -11.31
N LYS A 139 -23.74 1.27 -10.08
CA LYS A 139 -24.93 2.04 -9.69
C LYS A 139 -25.15 3.25 -10.59
N TYR A 140 -24.06 3.95 -10.94
CA TYR A 140 -24.13 5.16 -11.74
C TYR A 140 -24.21 4.89 -13.25
N ALA A 141 -23.63 3.78 -13.72
CA ALA A 141 -23.80 3.31 -15.09
C ALA A 141 -25.27 3.01 -15.47
N LYS A 142 -26.10 2.60 -14.50
CA LYS A 142 -27.55 2.42 -14.71
C LYS A 142 -28.26 3.71 -15.12
N TYR A 143 -27.81 4.88 -14.64
CA TYR A 143 -28.36 6.16 -15.09
C TYR A 143 -28.00 6.45 -16.55
N ASN A 144 -26.79 6.11 -16.98
CA ASN A 144 -26.39 6.20 -18.39
C ASN A 144 -27.27 5.29 -19.26
N GLU A 145 -27.53 4.05 -18.85
CA GLU A 145 -28.44 3.15 -19.57
C GLU A 145 -29.82 3.77 -19.75
N ALA A 146 -30.43 4.24 -18.66
CA ALA A 146 -31.76 4.85 -18.71
C ALA A 146 -31.79 6.06 -19.65
N LYS A 147 -30.77 6.91 -19.60
CA LYS A 147 -30.64 8.08 -20.48
C LYS A 147 -30.51 7.67 -21.95
N HIS A 148 -29.64 6.72 -22.26
CA HIS A 148 -29.44 6.24 -23.64
C HIS A 148 -30.67 5.53 -24.17
N ARG A 149 -31.40 4.79 -23.34
CA ARG A 149 -32.66 4.12 -23.72
C ARG A 149 -33.74 5.11 -24.10
N GLN A 150 -33.92 6.18 -23.31
CA GLN A 150 -34.88 7.25 -23.63
C GLN A 150 -34.56 7.96 -24.95
N ILE A 151 -33.28 8.11 -25.30
CA ILE A 151 -32.85 8.67 -26.58
C ILE A 151 -33.11 7.66 -27.71
N ALA A 152 -32.73 6.40 -27.49
CA ALA A 152 -32.87 5.33 -28.47
C ALA A 152 -34.33 5.08 -28.88
N GLU A 153 -35.27 5.14 -27.92
CA GLU A 153 -36.70 5.00 -28.18
C GLU A 153 -37.27 6.06 -29.13
N LYS A 154 -36.61 7.23 -29.23
CA LYS A 154 -37.03 8.35 -30.09
C LYS A 154 -36.37 8.30 -31.47
N PHE A 155 -35.13 7.83 -31.56
CA PHE A 155 -34.28 8.06 -32.73
C PHE A 155 -33.64 6.79 -33.33
N VAL A 156 -33.76 5.64 -32.66
CA VAL A 156 -33.15 4.37 -33.10
C VAL A 156 -34.25 3.37 -33.44
N ASN A 157 -34.05 2.63 -34.54
CA ASN A 157 -34.95 1.55 -34.92
C ASN A 157 -35.14 0.56 -33.77
N LYS A 158 -36.39 0.15 -33.49
CA LYS A 158 -36.73 -0.71 -32.35
C LYS A 158 -35.85 -1.96 -32.21
N ALA A 159 -35.49 -2.59 -33.32
CA ALA A 159 -34.64 -3.78 -33.35
C ALA A 159 -33.19 -3.52 -32.90
N ALA A 160 -32.69 -2.28 -33.01
CA ALA A 160 -31.31 -1.89 -32.69
C ALA A 160 -31.15 -1.17 -31.34
N ILE A 161 -32.25 -0.89 -30.62
CA ILE A 161 -32.21 -0.12 -29.36
C ILE A 161 -31.28 -0.76 -28.33
N ASN A 162 -31.39 -2.08 -28.12
CA ASN A 162 -30.59 -2.75 -27.08
C ASN A 162 -29.09 -2.74 -27.42
N THR A 163 -28.74 -2.93 -28.69
CA THR A 163 -27.33 -2.84 -29.16
C THR A 163 -26.79 -1.43 -28.97
N TYR A 164 -27.53 -0.41 -29.43
CA TYR A 164 -27.14 0.99 -29.27
C TYR A 164 -26.91 1.35 -27.80
N VAL A 165 -27.85 0.98 -26.91
CA VAL A 165 -27.73 1.26 -25.48
C VAL A 165 -26.51 0.56 -24.88
N ASP A 166 -26.26 -0.71 -25.22
CA ASP A 166 -25.09 -1.42 -24.71
C ASP A 166 -23.77 -0.79 -25.17
N GLU A 167 -23.66 -0.45 -26.45
CA GLU A 167 -22.47 0.20 -27.01
C GLU A 167 -22.20 1.56 -26.34
N ARG A 168 -23.25 2.38 -26.22
CA ARG A 168 -23.15 3.70 -25.58
C ARG A 168 -22.76 3.62 -24.12
N VAL A 169 -23.37 2.71 -23.35
CA VAL A 169 -23.02 2.55 -21.92
C VAL A 169 -21.61 1.98 -21.76
N THR A 170 -21.20 1.05 -22.63
CA THR A 170 -19.84 0.48 -22.61
C THR A 170 -18.80 1.57 -22.90
N GLN A 171 -19.05 2.40 -23.91
CA GLN A 171 -18.20 3.55 -24.20
C GLN A 171 -18.14 4.51 -23.01
N ASP A 172 -19.28 4.90 -22.45
CA ASP A 172 -19.36 5.81 -21.31
C ASP A 172 -18.59 5.28 -20.07
N ILE A 173 -18.63 3.98 -19.82
CA ILE A 173 -17.84 3.33 -18.76
C ILE A 173 -16.35 3.39 -19.08
N GLY A 174 -15.97 3.03 -20.31
CA GLY A 174 -14.57 3.08 -20.76
C GLY A 174 -13.97 4.48 -20.60
N ASP A 175 -14.67 5.51 -21.11
CA ASP A 175 -14.26 6.91 -21.04
C ASP A 175 -14.14 7.38 -19.58
N ALA A 176 -15.07 7.00 -18.70
CA ALA A 176 -15.06 7.38 -17.29
C ALA A 176 -13.88 6.75 -16.52
N ILE A 177 -13.54 5.49 -16.81
CA ILE A 177 -12.42 4.80 -16.16
C ILE A 177 -11.08 5.27 -16.70
N GLU A 178 -10.98 5.53 -18.01
CA GLU A 178 -9.78 6.16 -18.59
C GLU A 178 -9.57 7.55 -17.97
N SER A 179 -10.60 8.39 -17.89
CA SER A 179 -10.50 9.70 -17.22
C SER A 179 -10.05 9.56 -15.77
N LEU A 180 -10.62 8.61 -15.01
CA LEU A 180 -10.25 8.36 -13.63
C LEU A 180 -8.77 7.99 -13.47
N GLU A 181 -8.22 7.12 -14.33
CA GLU A 181 -6.80 6.77 -14.28
C GLU A 181 -5.90 7.97 -14.62
N TYR A 182 -6.26 8.76 -15.65
CA TYR A 182 -5.50 9.96 -16.00
C TYR A 182 -5.54 11.03 -14.91
N GLU A 183 -6.72 11.32 -14.38
CA GLU A 183 -6.88 12.37 -13.38
C GLU A 183 -6.15 12.02 -12.09
N ILE A 184 -6.21 10.75 -11.64
CA ILE A 184 -5.40 10.30 -10.50
C ILE A 184 -3.91 10.61 -10.73
N ASN A 185 -3.37 10.32 -11.92
CA ASN A 185 -1.95 10.51 -12.23
C ASN A 185 -1.56 11.96 -12.60
N THR A 186 -2.51 12.87 -12.81
CA THR A 186 -2.24 14.27 -13.18
C THR A 186 -2.56 15.26 -12.07
N LEU A 187 -3.34 14.84 -11.08
CA LEU A 187 -3.59 15.62 -9.87
C LEU A 187 -2.45 15.52 -8.88
N TYR A 188 -2.20 16.64 -8.21
CA TYR A 188 -1.25 16.75 -7.11
C TYR A 188 -1.99 17.06 -5.82
N THR A 189 -1.61 16.38 -4.75
CA THR A 189 -2.06 16.66 -3.38
C THR A 189 -1.22 17.79 -2.75
N SER A 190 -1.57 18.20 -1.53
CA SER A 190 -0.87 19.25 -0.77
C SER A 190 0.64 19.03 -0.67
N ASN A 191 1.10 17.77 -0.66
CA ASN A 191 2.51 17.39 -0.55
C ASN A 191 3.27 17.38 -1.90
N GLY A 192 2.62 17.75 -3.00
CA GLY A 192 3.24 17.74 -4.32
C GLY A 192 3.37 16.37 -4.98
N GLN A 193 2.61 15.37 -4.52
CA GLN A 193 2.57 14.03 -5.11
C GLN A 193 1.20 13.67 -5.68
N THR A 194 1.23 12.76 -6.65
CA THR A 194 0.08 11.93 -7.04
C THR A 194 -0.52 11.27 -5.80
N PRO A 195 -1.86 11.30 -5.62
CA PRO A 195 -2.51 10.64 -4.50
C PRO A 195 -2.10 9.17 -4.39
N PHE A 196 -1.70 8.73 -3.20
CA PHE A 196 -1.59 7.30 -2.92
C PHE A 196 -3.02 6.74 -2.79
N VAL A 197 -3.49 6.12 -3.87
CA VAL A 197 -4.81 5.47 -3.90
C VAL A 197 -4.75 4.02 -4.38
N THR A 198 -5.60 3.20 -3.76
CA THR A 198 -5.87 1.81 -4.17
C THR A 198 -7.34 1.64 -4.55
N LEU A 199 -7.59 0.88 -5.61
CA LEU A 199 -8.92 0.47 -6.06
C LEU A 199 -9.09 -1.04 -5.89
N GLY A 200 -10.05 -1.45 -5.06
CA GLY A 200 -10.49 -2.84 -4.91
C GLY A 200 -11.66 -3.15 -5.83
N PHE A 201 -11.62 -4.28 -6.54
CA PHE A 201 -12.68 -4.75 -7.45
C PHE A 201 -12.63 -6.27 -7.67
N GLY A 202 -13.61 -6.82 -8.39
CA GLY A 202 -13.58 -8.20 -8.91
C GLY A 202 -14.75 -9.09 -8.46
N LEU A 203 -15.56 -8.60 -7.52
CA LEU A 203 -16.66 -9.38 -6.93
C LEU A 203 -18.03 -9.11 -7.55
N GLY A 204 -18.19 -7.98 -8.24
CA GLY A 204 -19.45 -7.68 -8.92
C GLY A 204 -19.70 -8.60 -10.12
N THR A 205 -20.85 -9.27 -10.15
CA THR A 205 -21.25 -10.17 -11.25
C THR A 205 -22.31 -9.57 -12.17
N ASP A 206 -22.88 -8.41 -11.80
CA ASP A 206 -23.82 -7.73 -12.68
C ASP A 206 -23.14 -7.17 -13.94
N LYS A 207 -23.95 -6.99 -14.98
CA LYS A 207 -23.52 -6.52 -16.30
C LYS A 207 -22.62 -5.29 -16.24
N TYR A 208 -22.93 -4.31 -15.38
CA TYR A 208 -22.20 -3.06 -15.33
C TYR A 208 -20.94 -3.16 -14.49
N SER A 209 -20.97 -3.89 -13.37
CA SER A 209 -19.74 -4.16 -12.61
C SER A 209 -18.71 -4.90 -13.45
N ARG A 210 -19.12 -5.91 -14.22
CA ARG A 210 -18.21 -6.61 -15.16
C ARG A 210 -17.59 -5.65 -16.19
N LYS A 211 -18.40 -4.79 -16.83
CA LYS A 211 -17.89 -3.77 -17.78
C LYS A 211 -16.93 -2.77 -17.11
N VAL A 212 -17.15 -2.41 -15.85
CA VAL A 212 -16.22 -1.56 -15.08
C VAL A 212 -14.90 -2.30 -14.80
N GLN A 213 -14.95 -3.57 -14.38
CA GLN A 213 -13.75 -4.39 -14.17
C GLN A 213 -12.93 -4.52 -15.46
N GLU A 214 -13.58 -4.83 -16.58
CA GLU A 214 -12.94 -4.89 -17.90
C GLU A 214 -12.32 -3.56 -18.30
N ALA A 215 -13.04 -2.44 -18.10
CA ALA A 215 -12.54 -1.11 -18.40
C ALA A 215 -11.30 -0.76 -17.56
N ILE A 216 -11.27 -1.08 -16.26
CA ILE A 216 -10.10 -0.87 -15.40
C ILE A 216 -8.89 -1.62 -15.95
N LEU A 217 -9.04 -2.91 -16.24
CA LEU A 217 -7.95 -3.76 -16.70
C LEU A 217 -7.47 -3.37 -18.11
N ARG A 218 -8.39 -3.07 -19.04
CA ARG A 218 -8.05 -2.66 -20.41
C ARG A 218 -7.36 -1.30 -20.44
N THR A 219 -7.82 -0.34 -19.65
CA THR A 219 -7.16 0.97 -19.50
C THR A 219 -5.74 0.79 -18.98
N ARG A 220 -5.55 -0.03 -17.94
CA ARG A 220 -4.22 -0.33 -17.41
C ARG A 220 -3.31 -1.00 -18.45
N ILE A 221 -3.82 -2.01 -19.18
CA ILE A 221 -3.08 -2.69 -20.26
C ILE A 221 -2.65 -1.68 -21.34
N LYS A 222 -3.58 -0.83 -21.78
CA LYS A 222 -3.35 0.23 -22.77
C LYS A 222 -2.15 1.10 -22.36
N GLY A 223 -2.03 1.42 -21.07
CA GLY A 223 -0.94 2.22 -20.53
C GLY A 223 -1.18 3.72 -20.68
N LEU A 224 -0.45 4.50 -19.87
CA LEU A 224 -0.70 5.92 -19.67
C LEU A 224 0.07 6.81 -20.67
N GLY A 225 -0.60 7.84 -21.18
CA GLY A 225 -0.01 8.87 -22.03
C GLY A 225 0.38 8.41 -23.43
N LYS A 226 1.09 9.27 -24.15
CA LYS A 226 1.57 9.02 -25.53
C LYS A 226 2.46 7.78 -25.60
N ASP A 227 3.30 7.60 -24.59
CA ASP A 227 4.33 6.56 -24.56
C ASP A 227 3.84 5.26 -23.91
N ARG A 228 2.56 5.17 -23.54
CA ARG A 228 1.92 3.97 -22.97
C ARG A 228 2.69 3.39 -21.77
N ILE A 229 3.16 4.26 -20.88
CA ILE A 229 3.94 3.87 -19.70
C ILE A 229 3.09 3.10 -18.70
N THR A 230 3.74 2.35 -17.82
CA THR A 230 3.04 1.71 -16.70
C THR A 230 2.77 2.73 -15.61
N ALA A 231 1.50 2.98 -15.32
CA ALA A 231 1.13 3.90 -14.26
C ALA A 231 1.46 3.33 -12.86
N ILE A 232 1.93 4.19 -11.95
CA ILE A 232 2.25 3.82 -10.57
C ILE A 232 0.98 3.72 -9.71
N PHE A 233 0.06 4.66 -9.91
CA PHE A 233 -1.25 4.72 -9.25
C PHE A 233 -2.40 4.76 -10.28
N PRO A 234 -3.64 4.49 -9.89
CA PRO A 234 -4.02 3.78 -8.67
C PRO A 234 -3.36 2.40 -8.58
N LYS A 235 -3.15 1.89 -7.36
CA LYS A 235 -2.97 0.45 -7.21
C LYS A 235 -4.25 -0.25 -7.59
N LEU A 236 -4.12 -1.40 -8.24
CA LEU A 236 -5.26 -2.27 -8.55
C LEU A 236 -5.17 -3.52 -7.69
N VAL A 237 -6.25 -3.82 -6.99
CA VAL A 237 -6.38 -5.02 -6.15
C VAL A 237 -7.61 -5.81 -6.60
N PHE A 238 -7.35 -6.93 -7.28
CA PHE A 238 -8.37 -7.80 -7.85
C PHE A 238 -8.72 -8.92 -6.87
N SER A 239 -10.00 -9.03 -6.54
CA SER A 239 -10.50 -10.01 -5.58
C SER A 239 -10.82 -11.31 -6.29
N ILE A 240 -10.21 -12.41 -5.87
CA ILE A 240 -10.51 -13.75 -6.37
C ILE A 240 -11.49 -14.42 -5.42
N LYS A 241 -12.56 -15.01 -5.94
CA LYS A 241 -13.56 -15.75 -5.16
C LYS A 241 -14.09 -16.94 -5.95
N ARG A 242 -14.14 -18.10 -5.29
CA ARG A 242 -14.78 -19.33 -5.80
C ARG A 242 -16.26 -19.08 -6.10
N GLY A 243 -16.73 -19.52 -7.27
CA GLY A 243 -18.11 -19.26 -7.73
C GLY A 243 -18.29 -17.87 -8.35
N VAL A 244 -17.24 -17.06 -8.44
CA VAL A 244 -17.27 -15.73 -9.06
C VAL A 244 -16.28 -15.65 -10.20
N ASN A 245 -14.99 -15.88 -9.96
CA ASN A 245 -13.95 -15.72 -10.98
C ASN A 245 -12.78 -16.70 -10.89
N LEU A 246 -12.78 -17.65 -9.93
CA LEU A 246 -11.63 -18.52 -9.68
C LEU A 246 -11.49 -19.62 -10.75
N ASN A 247 -12.59 -20.32 -11.05
CA ASN A 247 -12.60 -21.51 -11.90
C ASN A 247 -13.17 -21.22 -13.29
N GLU A 248 -12.86 -22.05 -14.29
CA GLU A 248 -13.32 -21.88 -15.68
C GLU A 248 -14.84 -21.73 -15.84
N ALA A 249 -15.62 -22.40 -14.99
CA ALA A 249 -17.07 -22.34 -15.01
C ALA A 249 -17.66 -21.12 -14.28
N ASP A 250 -16.84 -20.35 -13.55
CA ASP A 250 -17.29 -19.20 -12.80
C ASP A 250 -17.63 -18.01 -13.74
N PRO A 251 -18.65 -17.20 -13.43
CA PRO A 251 -19.19 -16.20 -14.36
C PRO A 251 -18.18 -15.14 -14.82
N ASN A 252 -17.20 -14.79 -13.98
CA ASN A 252 -16.17 -13.78 -14.22
C ASN A 252 -14.78 -14.38 -14.43
N TYR A 253 -14.67 -15.67 -14.80
CA TYR A 253 -13.38 -16.27 -15.11
C TYR A 253 -12.67 -15.59 -16.29
N ASP A 254 -13.43 -15.12 -17.28
CA ASP A 254 -12.93 -14.32 -18.39
C ASP A 254 -12.24 -13.03 -17.91
N ILE A 255 -12.76 -12.41 -16.85
CA ILE A 255 -12.15 -11.24 -16.22
C ILE A 255 -10.89 -11.62 -15.44
N LYS A 256 -10.84 -12.80 -14.79
CA LYS A 256 -9.58 -13.32 -14.20
C LYS A 256 -8.50 -13.48 -15.27
N GLN A 257 -8.84 -14.01 -16.46
CA GLN A 257 -7.89 -14.11 -17.57
C GLN A 257 -7.37 -12.73 -18.01
N LEU A 258 -8.25 -11.73 -18.10
CA LEU A 258 -7.86 -10.35 -18.38
C LEU A 258 -6.99 -9.74 -17.28
N ALA A 259 -7.24 -10.08 -16.01
CA ALA A 259 -6.44 -9.64 -14.86
C ALA A 259 -5.03 -10.24 -14.87
N LEU A 260 -4.90 -11.52 -15.23
CA LEU A 260 -3.62 -12.19 -15.45
C LEU A 260 -2.84 -11.52 -16.59
N GLU A 261 -3.48 -11.27 -17.73
CA GLU A 261 -2.88 -10.53 -18.85
C GLU A 261 -2.36 -9.15 -18.39
N CYS A 262 -3.21 -8.41 -17.66
CA CYS A 262 -2.86 -7.11 -17.10
C CYS A 262 -1.62 -7.18 -16.21
N SER A 263 -1.58 -8.14 -15.27
CA SER A 263 -0.45 -8.33 -14.35
C SER A 263 0.85 -8.65 -15.08
N THR A 264 0.81 -9.45 -16.16
CA THR A 264 2.03 -9.73 -16.95
C THR A 264 2.56 -8.53 -17.73
N LYS A 265 1.70 -7.57 -18.08
CA LYS A 265 2.10 -6.37 -18.84
C LYS A 265 2.43 -5.18 -17.95
N ARG A 266 1.82 -5.09 -16.75
CA ARG A 266 1.78 -3.88 -15.93
C ARG A 266 1.96 -4.12 -14.44
N MET A 267 2.38 -5.33 -14.04
CA MET A 267 2.51 -5.85 -12.67
C MET A 267 1.20 -5.94 -11.87
N TYR A 268 0.41 -4.86 -11.84
CA TYR A 268 -0.94 -4.86 -11.30
C TYR A 268 -1.94 -5.57 -12.21
N PRO A 269 -3.02 -6.17 -11.66
CA PRO A 269 -3.44 -6.09 -10.27
C PRO A 269 -2.67 -7.04 -9.32
N ASP A 270 -2.55 -6.63 -8.05
CA ASP A 270 -2.30 -7.56 -6.95
C ASP A 270 -3.62 -8.32 -6.66
N ILE A 271 -3.57 -9.51 -6.04
CA ILE A 271 -4.77 -10.32 -5.79
C ILE A 271 -5.14 -10.45 -4.31
N LEU A 272 -6.44 -10.40 -4.01
CA LEU A 272 -7.01 -10.76 -2.71
C LEU A 272 -7.83 -12.04 -2.80
N ASN A 273 -7.40 -13.08 -2.10
CA ASN A 273 -8.13 -14.34 -2.02
C ASN A 273 -9.23 -14.22 -0.98
N TYR A 274 -10.48 -14.21 -1.44
CA TYR A 274 -11.64 -13.84 -0.63
C TYR A 274 -11.78 -14.70 0.62
N ASP A 275 -11.81 -16.02 0.47
CA ASP A 275 -12.06 -16.95 1.58
C ASP A 275 -10.96 -16.86 2.63
N LYS A 276 -9.69 -16.80 2.19
CA LYS A 276 -8.55 -16.66 3.12
C LYS A 276 -8.52 -15.29 3.82
N THR A 277 -8.97 -14.24 3.14
CA THR A 277 -9.11 -12.90 3.74
C THR A 277 -10.19 -12.89 4.82
N VAL A 278 -11.34 -13.51 4.55
CA VAL A 278 -12.43 -13.65 5.53
C VAL A 278 -11.99 -14.51 6.71
N GLU A 279 -11.26 -15.60 6.47
CA GLU A 279 -10.72 -16.46 7.53
C GLU A 279 -9.80 -15.67 8.48
N LEU A 280 -8.90 -14.86 7.94
CA LEU A 280 -7.92 -14.10 8.74
C LEU A 280 -8.53 -12.90 9.47
N LEU A 281 -9.47 -12.20 8.83
CA LEU A 281 -9.94 -10.91 9.31
C LEU A 281 -11.36 -10.94 9.89
N GLY A 282 -12.13 -12.01 9.64
CA GLY A 282 -13.53 -12.18 10.06
C GLY A 282 -14.57 -11.65 9.06
N ASP A 283 -14.14 -10.89 8.06
CA ASP A 283 -14.94 -10.37 6.94
C ASP A 283 -14.01 -9.89 5.80
N PHE A 284 -14.60 -9.49 4.67
CA PHE A 284 -13.86 -9.12 3.47
C PHE A 284 -13.75 -7.60 3.31
N LYS A 285 -12.55 -7.11 2.99
CA LYS A 285 -12.29 -5.74 2.53
C LYS A 285 -10.98 -5.64 1.75
N ALA A 286 -10.85 -4.60 0.94
CA ALA A 286 -9.55 -4.19 0.40
C ALA A 286 -8.64 -3.58 1.51
N PRO A 287 -7.30 -3.65 1.37
CA PRO A 287 -6.39 -2.99 2.31
C PRO A 287 -6.45 -1.48 2.18
N MET A 288 -6.34 -0.77 3.31
CA MET A 288 -6.09 0.67 3.33
C MET A 288 -4.68 0.96 2.80
N GLY A 289 -4.61 1.75 1.73
CA GLY A 289 -3.36 2.18 1.10
C GLY A 289 -2.56 0.99 0.57
N CYS A 290 -1.37 0.75 1.16
CA CYS A 290 -0.50 -0.34 0.74
C CYS A 290 -1.08 -1.73 1.03
N ARG A 291 -1.33 -1.99 2.31
CA ARG A 291 -1.54 -3.33 2.89
C ARG A 291 -2.09 -3.32 4.34
N SER A 292 -2.59 -2.18 4.83
CA SER A 292 -3.13 -2.11 6.19
C SER A 292 -4.55 -2.67 6.20
N PHE A 293 -4.82 -3.66 7.05
CA PHE A 293 -6.11 -4.34 7.09
C PHE A 293 -6.86 -4.00 8.38
N LEU A 294 -8.16 -3.79 8.22
CA LEU A 294 -9.06 -3.66 9.35
C LEU A 294 -9.51 -5.05 9.84
N PRO A 295 -9.58 -5.28 11.16
CA PRO A 295 -10.32 -6.42 11.69
C PRO A 295 -11.81 -6.24 11.38
N ALA A 296 -12.53 -7.36 11.30
CA ALA A 296 -13.98 -7.34 11.28
C ALA A 296 -14.53 -6.51 12.44
N TRP A 297 -15.48 -5.66 12.13
CA TRP A 297 -16.14 -4.80 13.08
C TRP A 297 -17.59 -4.63 12.67
N LYS A 298 -18.48 -4.53 13.66
CA LYS A 298 -19.91 -4.36 13.45
C LYS A 298 -20.39 -3.08 14.09
N ASP A 299 -21.28 -2.38 13.38
CA ASP A 299 -21.98 -1.23 13.94
C ASP A 299 -22.97 -1.64 15.04
N LYS A 300 -23.63 -0.65 15.63
CA LYS A 300 -24.60 -0.85 16.73
C LYS A 300 -25.79 -1.69 16.26
N GLU A 301 -26.07 -1.69 14.97
CA GLU A 301 -27.12 -2.44 14.29
C GLU A 301 -26.68 -3.86 13.90
N GLY A 302 -25.41 -4.23 14.12
CA GLY A 302 -24.87 -5.56 13.87
C GLY A 302 -24.36 -5.79 12.45
N ASN A 303 -24.28 -4.76 11.60
CA ASN A 303 -23.80 -4.84 10.23
C ASN A 303 -22.29 -4.66 10.17
N TYR A 304 -21.61 -5.42 9.30
CA TYR A 304 -20.19 -5.20 9.04
C TYR A 304 -19.96 -3.82 8.43
N GLU A 305 -19.00 -3.08 8.99
CA GLU A 305 -18.58 -1.78 8.48
C GLU A 305 -17.08 -1.77 8.22
N ASN A 306 -16.71 -1.44 6.97
CA ASN A 306 -15.33 -1.28 6.53
C ASN A 306 -15.10 0.11 5.94
N ASN A 307 -15.96 0.51 5.00
CA ASN A 307 -15.93 1.84 4.42
C ASN A 307 -16.19 2.92 5.49
N GLY A 308 -15.33 3.93 5.51
CA GLY A 308 -15.32 5.01 6.48
C GLY A 308 -14.43 4.78 7.70
N ARG A 309 -13.82 3.60 7.84
CA ARG A 309 -12.88 3.29 8.92
C ARG A 309 -11.44 3.61 8.52
N CYS A 310 -10.58 3.81 9.51
CA CYS A 310 -9.22 4.28 9.31
C CYS A 310 -8.19 3.65 10.26
N ASN A 311 -6.93 3.96 9.99
CA ASN A 311 -5.78 3.72 10.85
C ASN A 311 -5.22 5.06 11.35
N LEU A 312 -4.79 5.06 12.61
CA LEU A 312 -4.32 6.26 13.31
C LEU A 312 -2.81 6.47 13.20
N GLY A 313 -2.05 5.46 12.78
CA GLY A 313 -0.61 5.55 12.52
C GLY A 313 0.17 4.31 12.92
N VAL A 314 1.48 4.40 12.73
CA VAL A 314 2.40 3.26 12.86
C VAL A 314 3.59 3.64 13.72
N VAL A 315 4.00 2.73 14.61
CA VAL A 315 5.33 2.72 15.22
C VAL A 315 5.92 1.35 14.96
N THR A 316 7.14 1.29 14.42
CA THR A 316 7.79 0.03 14.04
C THR A 316 8.95 -0.31 14.96
N LEU A 317 9.02 -1.58 15.35
CA LEU A 317 10.10 -2.15 16.16
C LEU A 317 11.24 -2.67 15.27
N ASN A 318 12.49 -2.35 15.63
CA ASN A 318 13.69 -2.90 14.99
C ASN A 318 14.04 -4.25 15.64
N ILE A 319 13.50 -5.35 15.10
CA ILE A 319 13.76 -6.70 15.63
C ILE A 319 15.23 -7.10 15.47
N PRO A 320 15.91 -6.84 14.32
CA PRO A 320 17.35 -7.09 14.18
C PRO A 320 18.20 -6.44 15.28
N ARG A 321 17.93 -5.17 15.62
CA ARG A 321 18.63 -4.48 16.73
C ARG A 321 18.55 -5.25 18.04
N ILE A 322 17.36 -5.76 18.39
CA ILE A 322 17.14 -6.53 19.63
C ILE A 322 17.98 -7.82 19.59
N ALA A 323 18.00 -8.51 18.45
CA ALA A 323 18.81 -9.72 18.27
C ALA A 323 20.31 -9.42 18.36
N ILE A 324 20.81 -8.38 17.69
CA ILE A 324 22.21 -7.96 17.76
C ILE A 324 22.62 -7.61 19.19
N GLU A 325 21.80 -6.82 19.91
CA GLU A 325 22.07 -6.42 21.30
C GLU A 325 22.05 -7.61 22.28
N SER A 326 21.41 -8.71 21.92
CA SER A 326 21.39 -9.93 22.74
C SER A 326 22.67 -10.75 22.68
N ASN A 327 23.54 -10.50 21.68
CA ASN A 327 24.77 -11.24 21.44
C ASN A 327 24.56 -12.78 21.39
N GLY A 328 23.44 -13.23 20.82
CA GLY A 328 23.09 -14.64 20.68
C GLY A 328 22.46 -15.29 21.91
N ASP A 329 22.22 -14.54 23.00
CA ASP A 329 21.52 -15.04 24.19
C ASP A 329 20.00 -14.79 24.09
N ILE A 330 19.22 -15.87 24.06
CA ILE A 330 17.77 -15.83 23.88
C ILE A 330 17.03 -15.20 25.06
N GLU A 331 17.54 -15.34 26.29
CA GLU A 331 16.92 -14.76 27.48
C GLU A 331 17.14 -13.24 27.51
N ILE A 332 18.34 -12.81 27.09
CA ILE A 332 18.64 -11.38 26.93
C ILE A 332 17.78 -10.78 25.81
N PHE A 333 17.59 -11.50 24.69
CA PHE A 333 16.70 -11.07 23.60
C PHE A 333 15.30 -10.73 24.12
N TRP A 334 14.67 -11.64 24.87
CA TRP A 334 13.33 -11.40 25.39
C TRP A 334 13.28 -10.26 26.40
N LYS A 335 14.30 -10.13 27.26
CA LYS A 335 14.41 -8.99 28.19
C LYS A 335 14.49 -7.65 27.46
N ILE A 336 15.26 -7.56 26.37
CA ILE A 336 15.35 -6.34 25.55
C ILE A 336 14.03 -6.13 24.80
N PHE A 337 13.48 -7.18 24.21
CA PHE A 337 12.21 -7.14 23.47
C PHE A 337 11.08 -6.54 24.31
N HIS A 338 10.86 -7.03 25.53
CA HIS A 338 9.82 -6.52 26.43
C HIS A 338 10.04 -5.03 26.79
N LYS A 339 11.29 -4.60 26.98
CA LYS A 339 11.61 -3.18 27.21
C LYS A 339 11.26 -2.33 25.99
N ARG A 340 11.59 -2.79 24.77
CA ARG A 340 11.28 -2.04 23.55
C ARG A 340 9.79 -2.03 23.23
N MET A 341 9.06 -3.10 23.55
CA MET A 341 7.59 -3.14 23.45
C MET A 341 6.94 -2.08 24.34
N ALA A 342 7.48 -1.82 25.54
CA ALA A 342 7.00 -0.74 26.40
C ALA A 342 7.22 0.66 25.79
N ILE A 343 8.38 0.89 25.15
CA ILE A 343 8.62 2.17 24.45
C ILE A 343 7.67 2.33 23.25
N MET A 344 7.45 1.26 22.48
CA MET A 344 6.49 1.28 21.37
C MET A 344 5.06 1.56 21.85
N HIS A 345 4.65 0.97 22.98
CA HIS A 345 3.38 1.27 23.62
C HIS A 345 3.23 2.77 23.89
N ASP A 346 4.20 3.37 24.59
CA ASP A 346 4.13 4.79 24.96
C ASP A 346 4.10 5.70 23.73
N ALA A 347 4.85 5.34 22.69
CA ALA A 347 4.83 6.04 21.40
C ALA A 347 3.45 5.99 20.71
N LEU A 348 2.79 4.82 20.72
CA LEU A 348 1.46 4.65 20.13
C LEU A 348 0.37 5.34 20.96
N VAL A 349 0.45 5.29 22.29
CA VAL A 349 -0.48 5.99 23.18
C VAL A 349 -0.35 7.50 23.01
N TYR A 350 0.87 8.04 22.97
CA TYR A 350 1.09 9.47 22.72
C TYR A 350 0.50 9.93 21.38
N ARG A 351 0.62 9.10 20.34
CA ARG A 351 -0.01 9.36 19.03
C ARG A 351 -1.53 9.45 19.14
N MET A 352 -2.15 8.51 19.84
CA MET A 352 -3.60 8.53 20.09
C MET A 352 -4.02 9.80 20.85
N GLU A 353 -3.28 10.17 21.89
CA GLU A 353 -3.51 11.40 22.67
C GLU A 353 -3.39 12.67 21.81
N ARG A 354 -2.44 12.72 20.87
CA ARG A 354 -2.32 13.85 19.93
C ARG A 354 -3.45 13.90 18.92
N ILE A 355 -3.93 12.75 18.42
CA ILE A 355 -5.08 12.71 17.51
C ILE A 355 -6.34 13.24 18.19
N ALA A 356 -6.56 12.92 19.48
CA ALA A 356 -7.70 13.40 20.26
C ALA A 356 -7.77 14.93 20.40
N GLN A 357 -6.71 15.66 20.04
CA GLN A 357 -6.68 17.14 20.04
C GLN A 357 -7.13 17.75 18.71
N ALA A 358 -7.41 16.93 17.68
CA ALA A 358 -8.00 17.40 16.45
C ALA A 358 -9.47 17.79 16.67
N THR A 359 -9.94 18.68 15.80
CA THR A 359 -11.35 19.11 15.72
C THR A 359 -11.87 18.84 14.31
N PRO A 360 -13.20 18.73 14.12
CA PRO A 360 -13.79 18.44 12.81
C PRO A 360 -13.40 19.46 11.71
N VAL A 361 -13.09 20.70 12.10
CA VAL A 361 -12.63 21.75 11.17
C VAL A 361 -11.23 21.53 10.61
N ASN A 362 -10.39 20.70 11.25
CA ASN A 362 -9.03 20.45 10.78
C ASN A 362 -9.00 19.63 9.49
N ALA A 363 -9.98 18.75 9.29
CA ALA A 363 -10.13 17.95 8.07
C ALA A 363 -11.62 17.73 7.73
N PRO A 364 -12.32 18.76 7.21
CA PRO A 364 -13.76 18.67 6.95
C PRO A 364 -14.16 17.52 6.04
N ILE A 365 -13.33 17.17 5.05
CA ILE A 365 -13.62 16.03 4.16
C ILE A 365 -13.71 14.70 4.92
N LEU A 366 -12.84 14.52 5.92
CA LEU A 366 -12.77 13.33 6.76
C LEU A 366 -13.92 13.29 7.76
N TYR A 367 -14.07 14.36 8.54
CA TYR A 367 -14.90 14.38 9.74
C TYR A 367 -16.33 14.87 9.51
N LYS A 368 -16.54 15.79 8.55
CA LYS A 368 -17.83 16.46 8.34
C LYS A 368 -18.54 16.00 7.07
N ASN A 369 -17.77 15.62 6.05
CA ASN A 369 -18.31 15.39 4.71
C ASN A 369 -18.37 13.92 4.30
N GLY A 370 -18.20 13.00 5.26
CA GLY A 370 -18.57 11.60 5.10
C GLY A 370 -17.45 10.67 4.65
N ALA A 371 -16.19 11.12 4.47
CA ALA A 371 -15.13 10.18 4.09
C ALA A 371 -14.89 9.13 5.19
N PHE A 372 -15.06 9.48 6.48
CA PHE A 372 -15.09 8.53 7.59
C PHE A 372 -16.51 8.05 7.96
N LYS A 373 -17.45 8.06 7.00
CA LYS A 373 -18.89 7.72 7.12
C LYS A 373 -19.72 8.71 7.92
N TYR A 374 -19.20 9.22 9.05
CA TYR A 374 -19.91 10.18 9.90
C TYR A 374 -19.78 11.63 9.41
N ARG A 375 -20.70 12.49 9.87
CA ARG A 375 -20.78 13.91 9.55
C ARG A 375 -20.89 14.72 10.83
N LEU A 376 -19.75 15.03 11.42
CA LEU A 376 -19.63 15.78 12.67
C LEU A 376 -19.91 17.28 12.47
N ASN A 377 -20.42 17.92 13.52
CA ASN A 377 -20.49 19.38 13.65
C ASN A 377 -19.14 19.94 14.10
N ASP A 378 -18.94 21.26 14.02
CA ASP A 378 -17.63 21.88 14.32
C ASP A 378 -17.12 21.67 15.75
N THR A 379 -18.02 21.41 16.69
CA THR A 379 -17.73 21.26 18.13
C THR A 379 -17.72 19.83 18.62
N ASP A 380 -18.03 18.85 17.75
CA ASP A 380 -18.10 17.44 18.15
C ASP A 380 -16.70 16.85 18.38
N ASP A 381 -16.59 15.86 19.24
CA ASP A 381 -15.34 15.14 19.51
C ASP A 381 -15.05 14.13 18.39
N ILE A 382 -13.95 14.35 17.66
CA ILE A 382 -13.53 13.44 16.58
C ILE A 382 -13.22 12.03 17.08
N MET A 383 -12.93 11.83 18.37
CA MET A 383 -12.69 10.49 18.91
C MET A 383 -13.94 9.62 18.92
N GLU A 384 -15.15 10.19 18.87
CA GLU A 384 -16.40 9.43 18.82
C GLU A 384 -16.48 8.50 17.61
N ILE A 385 -15.84 8.86 16.50
CA ILE A 385 -15.83 8.07 15.26
C ILE A 385 -14.67 7.05 15.20
N PHE A 386 -13.81 7.02 16.22
CA PHE A 386 -12.66 6.10 16.31
C PHE A 386 -12.82 5.06 17.42
N LYS A 387 -13.53 5.44 18.49
CA LYS A 387 -13.90 4.62 19.65
C LYS A 387 -14.72 3.37 19.28
N GLY A 388 -14.94 2.49 20.26
CA GLY A 388 -15.53 1.17 20.06
C GLY A 388 -14.62 0.24 19.25
N GLN A 389 -13.30 0.45 19.30
CA GLN A 389 -12.31 -0.27 18.48
C GLN A 389 -12.55 -0.14 16.96
N ARG A 390 -13.21 0.94 16.53
CA ARG A 390 -13.53 1.18 15.12
C ARG A 390 -12.28 1.53 14.32
N ALA A 391 -11.43 2.41 14.84
CA ALA A 391 -10.13 2.73 14.25
C ALA A 391 -9.04 1.75 14.70
N THR A 392 -8.02 1.60 13.85
CA THR A 392 -6.85 0.76 14.16
C THR A 392 -5.61 1.59 14.45
N LEU A 393 -4.67 1.01 15.21
CA LEU A 393 -3.36 1.59 15.49
C LEU A 393 -2.28 0.50 15.36
N SER A 394 -1.21 0.79 14.61
CA SER A 394 -0.32 -0.25 14.07
C SER A 394 0.97 -0.43 14.86
N MET A 395 1.17 -1.65 15.35
CA MET A 395 2.40 -2.18 15.95
C MET A 395 3.27 -2.78 14.84
N GLY A 396 4.12 -1.98 14.23
CA GLY A 396 4.96 -2.37 13.12
C GLY A 396 6.18 -3.21 13.52
N TYR A 397 6.69 -4.04 12.62
CA TYR A 397 7.97 -4.74 12.78
C TYR A 397 8.65 -5.01 11.43
N ILE A 398 9.97 -5.15 11.45
CA ILE A 398 10.77 -5.56 10.29
C ILE A 398 11.89 -6.54 10.70
N GLY A 399 12.46 -7.26 9.73
CA GLY A 399 13.71 -7.99 9.89
C GLY A 399 13.63 -9.24 10.76
N LEU A 400 12.54 -10.02 10.67
CA LEU A 400 12.50 -11.34 11.33
C LEU A 400 13.59 -12.27 10.79
N TYR A 401 13.95 -12.11 9.51
CA TYR A 401 14.96 -12.93 8.87
C TYR A 401 16.34 -12.74 9.50
N GLU A 402 16.78 -11.49 9.64
CA GLU A 402 18.05 -11.15 10.27
C GLU A 402 18.06 -11.50 11.77
N ALA A 403 16.94 -11.31 12.47
CA ALA A 403 16.84 -11.69 13.87
C ALA A 403 17.08 -13.19 14.07
N ALA A 404 16.50 -14.06 13.23
CA ALA A 404 16.78 -15.49 13.27
C ALA A 404 18.22 -15.83 12.81
N THR A 405 18.78 -15.08 11.86
CA THR A 405 20.18 -15.25 11.42
C THR A 405 21.17 -15.08 12.57
N VAL A 406 20.93 -14.18 13.53
CA VAL A 406 21.80 -14.01 14.72
C VAL A 406 21.94 -15.31 15.53
N PHE A 407 20.85 -16.06 15.72
CA PHE A 407 20.86 -17.26 16.57
C PHE A 407 21.12 -18.56 15.81
N TYR A 408 20.73 -18.63 14.53
CA TYR A 408 20.69 -19.88 13.77
C TYR A 408 21.52 -19.86 12.48
N GLY A 409 22.19 -18.74 12.18
CA GLY A 409 22.97 -18.53 10.97
C GLY A 409 22.10 -18.24 9.74
N PRO A 410 22.69 -17.88 8.59
CA PRO A 410 21.99 -17.29 7.44
C PRO A 410 21.21 -18.29 6.58
N LYS A 411 21.20 -19.57 6.96
CA LYS A 411 20.54 -20.69 6.25
C LYS A 411 19.54 -21.42 7.17
N TRP A 412 18.82 -20.66 7.99
CA TRP A 412 17.95 -21.18 9.04
C TRP A 412 16.56 -21.60 8.55
N GLU A 413 16.17 -21.30 7.31
CA GLU A 413 14.79 -21.37 6.82
C GLU A 413 14.19 -22.79 6.84
N ARG A 414 15.06 -23.81 6.80
CA ARG A 414 14.69 -25.23 6.91
C ARG A 414 14.72 -25.76 8.34
N LEU A 415 15.14 -24.94 9.31
CA LEU A 415 15.20 -25.31 10.72
C LEU A 415 13.87 -24.95 11.39
N SER A 416 13.09 -25.97 11.74
CA SER A 416 11.79 -25.80 12.43
C SER A 416 11.89 -24.94 13.70
N ARG A 417 12.97 -25.10 14.49
CA ARG A 417 13.21 -24.28 15.69
C ARG A 417 13.41 -22.78 15.40
N ALA A 418 14.04 -22.45 14.27
CA ALA A 418 14.27 -21.05 13.89
C ALA A 418 12.99 -20.40 13.37
N LYS A 419 12.22 -21.15 12.56
CA LYS A 419 10.86 -20.77 12.16
C LYS A 419 9.91 -20.61 13.35
N ALA A 420 10.01 -21.48 14.35
CA ALA A 420 9.24 -21.36 15.59
C ALA A 420 9.61 -20.07 16.33
N PHE A 421 10.91 -19.77 16.47
CA PHE A 421 11.38 -18.53 17.08
C PHE A 421 10.81 -17.26 16.41
N THR A 422 10.82 -17.18 15.06
CA THR A 422 10.26 -16.01 14.37
C THR A 422 8.74 -15.88 14.57
N LEU A 423 8.03 -17.00 14.65
CA LEU A 423 6.60 -17.01 14.98
C LEU A 423 6.35 -16.64 16.44
N ASP A 424 7.21 -17.06 17.37
CA ASP A 424 7.10 -16.74 18.79
C ASP A 424 7.27 -15.24 19.05
N ILE A 425 8.12 -14.54 18.29
CA ILE A 425 8.18 -13.06 18.31
C ILE A 425 6.80 -12.47 18.02
N LEU A 426 6.11 -12.94 16.97
CA LEU A 426 4.79 -12.42 16.61
C LEU A 426 3.70 -12.85 17.59
N LYS A 427 3.76 -14.06 18.17
CA LYS A 427 2.86 -14.50 19.24
C LYS A 427 3.01 -13.61 20.47
N THR A 428 4.24 -13.30 20.89
CA THR A 428 4.46 -12.39 22.01
C THR A 428 3.98 -10.98 21.69
N MET A 429 4.18 -10.47 20.47
CA MET A 429 3.56 -9.21 20.04
C MET A 429 2.02 -9.29 20.10
N LYS A 430 1.44 -10.46 19.77
CA LYS A 430 -0.02 -10.67 19.76
C LYS A 430 -0.59 -10.58 21.17
N ASP A 431 0.12 -11.10 22.16
CA ASP A 431 -0.27 -10.96 23.57
C ASP A 431 -0.30 -9.50 24.02
N TYR A 432 0.68 -8.69 23.61
CA TYR A 432 0.65 -7.24 23.85
C TYR A 432 -0.50 -6.57 23.10
N GLN A 433 -0.71 -6.93 21.83
CA GLN A 433 -1.79 -6.40 21.01
C GLN A 433 -3.15 -6.60 21.68
N LEU A 434 -3.45 -7.81 22.17
CA LEU A 434 -4.69 -8.11 22.86
C LEU A 434 -4.84 -7.30 24.15
N LYS A 435 -3.79 -7.25 24.99
CA LYS A 435 -3.79 -6.46 26.23
C LYS A 435 -4.01 -4.97 25.98
N TRP A 436 -3.42 -4.41 24.93
CA TRP A 436 -3.57 -2.98 24.61
C TRP A 436 -4.94 -2.68 24.01
N THR A 437 -5.47 -3.54 23.14
CA THR A 437 -6.84 -3.41 22.63
C THR A 437 -7.91 -3.55 23.73
N GLU A 438 -7.65 -4.34 24.78
CA GLU A 438 -8.55 -4.41 25.95
C GLU A 438 -8.45 -3.14 26.82
N LYS A 439 -7.24 -2.61 26.97
CA LYS A 439 -6.98 -1.42 27.81
C LYS A 439 -7.48 -0.11 27.20
N TYR A 440 -7.46 -0.01 25.87
CA TYR A 440 -7.80 1.21 25.13
C TYR A 440 -8.96 0.95 24.17
N ASP A 441 -9.82 1.93 23.97
CA ASP A 441 -10.99 1.81 23.09
C ASP A 441 -10.64 1.96 21.58
N ILE A 442 -9.44 1.55 21.20
CA ILE A 442 -8.87 1.57 19.85
C ILE A 442 -8.25 0.20 19.57
N TRP A 443 -8.41 -0.30 18.35
CA TRP A 443 -7.87 -1.61 17.99
C TRP A 443 -6.37 -1.55 17.67
N PHE A 444 -5.53 -2.08 18.56
CA PHE A 444 -4.13 -2.31 18.24
C PHE A 444 -3.98 -3.50 17.30
N SER A 445 -3.08 -3.41 16.32
CA SER A 445 -2.87 -4.47 15.34
C SER A 445 -1.41 -4.59 14.93
N ILE A 446 -0.93 -5.82 14.74
CA ILE A 446 0.44 -6.07 14.30
C ILE A 446 0.53 -5.83 12.80
N TYR A 447 1.50 -5.02 12.38
CA TYR A 447 1.62 -4.52 11.02
C TYR A 447 2.97 -4.91 10.40
N SER A 448 2.92 -5.61 9.28
CA SER A 448 4.11 -5.96 8.50
C SER A 448 4.55 -4.76 7.65
N THR A 449 5.25 -3.83 8.29
CA THR A 449 5.62 -2.51 7.76
C THR A 449 6.18 -2.57 6.33
N PRO A 450 5.61 -1.81 5.36
CA PRO A 450 6.23 -1.54 4.07
C PRO A 450 7.51 -0.74 4.28
N SER A 451 8.66 -1.39 4.21
CA SER A 451 9.91 -0.83 4.70
C SER A 451 10.68 -0.04 3.64
N GLU A 452 10.03 0.86 2.88
CA GLU A 452 10.63 1.54 1.71
C GLU A 452 12.02 2.10 2.01
N SER A 453 12.07 3.13 2.85
CA SER A 453 13.29 3.74 3.39
C SER A 453 13.73 3.09 4.71
N LEU A 454 12.78 2.53 5.47
CA LEU A 454 13.06 1.99 6.80
C LEU A 454 14.03 0.80 6.78
N THR A 455 13.99 0.00 5.70
CA THR A 455 14.94 -1.11 5.51
C THR A 455 16.40 -0.64 5.53
N ASP A 456 16.68 0.51 4.91
CA ASP A 456 17.99 1.16 4.87
C ASP A 456 18.28 1.81 6.22
N ARG A 457 17.35 2.64 6.71
CA ARG A 457 17.56 3.44 7.92
C ARG A 457 17.96 2.59 9.13
N PHE A 458 17.21 1.53 9.42
CA PHE A 458 17.56 0.65 10.54
C PHE A 458 18.89 -0.05 10.30
N CYS A 459 19.10 -0.65 9.13
CA CYS A 459 20.37 -1.32 8.82
C CYS A 459 21.57 -0.37 8.94
N ARG A 460 21.44 0.88 8.47
CA ARG A 460 22.50 1.89 8.51
C ARG A 460 22.82 2.32 9.94
N LEU A 461 21.81 2.67 10.75
CA LEU A 461 22.02 3.01 12.17
C LEU A 461 22.63 1.83 12.95
N ASP A 462 22.25 0.61 12.59
CA ASP A 462 22.77 -0.59 13.20
C ASP A 462 24.22 -0.86 12.79
N ARG A 463 24.55 -0.66 11.52
CA ARG A 463 25.91 -0.73 11.00
C ARG A 463 26.82 0.34 11.61
N GLU A 464 26.35 1.56 11.78
CA GLU A 464 27.09 2.66 12.43
C GLU A 464 27.48 2.29 13.88
N ARG A 465 26.63 1.54 14.60
CA ARG A 465 26.85 1.19 16.01
C ARG A 465 27.56 -0.16 16.21
N PHE A 466 27.32 -1.14 15.36
CA PHE A 466 27.80 -2.52 15.54
C PHE A 466 28.72 -3.03 14.42
N GLY A 467 28.97 -2.21 13.39
CA GLY A 467 29.81 -2.56 12.25
C GLY A 467 29.12 -3.49 11.25
N ASP A 468 29.95 -4.12 10.41
CA ASP A 468 29.52 -5.09 9.41
C ASP A 468 29.35 -6.48 10.05
N ILE A 469 28.10 -6.90 10.18
CA ILE A 469 27.70 -8.22 10.64
C ILE A 469 27.23 -9.00 9.41
N ALA A 470 27.90 -10.13 9.16
CA ALA A 470 27.66 -10.98 7.99
C ALA A 470 26.18 -11.37 7.86
N ASP A 471 25.64 -11.23 6.65
CA ASP A 471 24.23 -11.52 6.29
C ASP A 471 23.17 -10.72 7.06
N ILE A 472 23.58 -9.71 7.83
CA ILE A 472 22.70 -8.88 8.65
C ILE A 472 22.85 -7.40 8.26
N THR A 473 23.94 -6.73 8.67
CA THR A 473 24.15 -5.31 8.36
C THR A 473 25.06 -5.07 7.15
N ASP A 474 25.90 -6.04 6.80
CA ASP A 474 26.87 -5.95 5.69
C ASP A 474 26.19 -5.76 4.32
N LYS A 475 25.02 -6.37 4.12
CA LYS A 475 24.20 -6.26 2.91
C LYS A 475 23.53 -4.89 2.75
N GLY A 476 23.51 -4.08 3.80
CA GLY A 476 23.04 -2.68 3.77
C GLY A 476 21.52 -2.50 3.78
N TYR A 477 20.74 -3.53 4.07
CA TYR A 477 19.28 -3.46 4.20
C TYR A 477 18.74 -4.63 5.06
N TYR A 478 17.55 -4.47 5.63
CA TYR A 478 16.83 -5.54 6.34
C TYR A 478 15.64 -6.11 5.55
N GLN A 479 15.40 -7.41 5.67
CA GLN A 479 14.25 -8.02 5.02
C GLN A 479 12.93 -7.43 5.53
N ASN A 480 11.97 -7.31 4.62
CA ASN A 480 10.68 -6.69 4.93
C ASN A 480 9.84 -7.62 5.81
N SER A 481 9.67 -7.26 7.09
CA SER A 481 8.80 -7.98 8.05
C SER A 481 9.12 -9.48 8.14
N PHE A 482 8.26 -10.33 7.58
CA PHE A 482 8.37 -11.79 7.62
C PHE A 482 8.88 -12.41 6.32
N HIS A 483 9.16 -11.60 5.31
CA HIS A 483 9.51 -12.09 3.97
C HIS A 483 10.75 -12.96 3.99
N TYR A 484 10.72 -13.98 3.14
CA TYR A 484 11.89 -14.81 2.83
C TYR A 484 13.03 -13.92 2.31
N ASP A 485 14.28 -14.30 2.59
CA ASP A 485 15.43 -13.57 2.07
C ASP A 485 15.43 -13.55 0.54
N VAL A 486 15.38 -12.36 -0.03
CA VAL A 486 15.26 -12.13 -1.48
C VAL A 486 16.42 -12.71 -2.29
N ARG A 487 17.56 -13.01 -1.64
CA ARG A 487 18.76 -13.60 -2.25
C ARG A 487 18.63 -15.10 -2.52
N LYS A 488 17.54 -15.74 -2.10
CA LYS A 488 17.37 -17.20 -2.09
C LYS A 488 16.63 -17.67 -3.34
N ASP A 489 17.16 -18.69 -4.00
CA ASP A 489 16.50 -19.38 -5.13
C ASP A 489 15.48 -20.38 -4.57
N VAL A 490 14.22 -19.96 -4.48
CA VAL A 490 13.06 -20.76 -4.06
C VAL A 490 11.93 -20.63 -5.07
N THR A 491 11.08 -21.64 -5.20
CA THR A 491 9.88 -21.56 -6.04
C THR A 491 8.82 -20.65 -5.42
N PRO A 492 7.86 -20.12 -6.21
CA PRO A 492 6.75 -19.34 -5.66
C PRO A 492 5.95 -20.15 -4.62
N PHE A 493 5.79 -21.45 -4.86
CA PHE A 493 5.08 -22.38 -3.99
C PHE A 493 5.77 -22.53 -2.62
N GLU A 494 7.08 -22.79 -2.61
CA GLU A 494 7.87 -22.89 -1.37
C GLU A 494 7.85 -21.59 -0.58
N LYS A 495 7.96 -20.44 -1.25
CA LYS A 495 7.89 -19.13 -0.60
C LYS A 495 6.52 -18.88 0.02
N ILE A 496 5.44 -19.17 -0.70
CA ILE A 496 4.06 -19.06 -0.19
C ILE A 496 3.87 -19.97 1.02
N ASP A 497 4.31 -21.22 0.95
CA ASP A 497 4.19 -22.17 2.06
C ASP A 497 4.99 -21.77 3.28
N PHE A 498 6.17 -21.18 3.09
CA PHE A 498 6.95 -20.65 4.20
C PHE A 498 6.24 -19.45 4.83
N GLU A 499 5.70 -18.52 4.04
CA GLU A 499 5.22 -17.24 4.55
C GLU A 499 3.79 -17.27 5.09
N LYS A 500 2.96 -18.24 4.69
CA LYS A 500 1.51 -18.27 4.98
C LYS A 500 1.10 -18.19 6.46
N ASP A 501 1.97 -18.60 7.38
CA ASP A 501 1.65 -18.67 8.80
C ASP A 501 1.75 -17.31 9.51
N TYR A 502 2.53 -16.38 8.98
CA TYR A 502 2.80 -15.10 9.66
C TYR A 502 1.58 -14.15 9.70
N PRO A 503 0.77 -14.00 8.62
CA PRO A 503 -0.42 -13.15 8.64
C PRO A 503 -1.44 -13.47 9.74
N THR A 504 -1.50 -14.72 10.21
CA THR A 504 -2.37 -15.12 11.33
C THR A 504 -2.07 -14.32 12.61
N PHE A 505 -0.80 -14.00 12.83
CA PHE A 505 -0.37 -13.16 13.96
C PHE A 505 -0.29 -11.68 13.56
N ALA A 506 0.17 -11.39 12.34
CA ALA A 506 0.35 -10.03 11.81
C ALA A 506 -0.82 -9.51 10.97
N SER A 507 -2.06 -9.73 11.43
CA SER A 507 -3.27 -9.46 10.63
C SER A 507 -3.60 -7.98 10.40
N GLY A 508 -2.94 -7.05 11.09
CA GLY A 508 -3.10 -5.60 10.88
C GLY A 508 -2.48 -5.10 9.57
N GLY A 509 -1.60 -5.90 8.96
CA GLY A 509 -1.19 -5.67 7.58
C GLY A 509 -0.11 -6.63 7.13
N TYR A 510 -0.27 -7.14 5.92
CA TYR A 510 0.58 -8.20 5.35
C TYR A 510 0.43 -8.20 3.83
N ILE A 511 1.40 -8.78 3.12
CA ILE A 511 1.34 -9.09 1.69
C ILE A 511 2.45 -10.10 1.38
N HIS A 512 2.23 -10.97 0.42
CA HIS A 512 3.25 -11.85 -0.14
C HIS A 512 3.68 -11.34 -1.51
N TYR A 513 4.94 -11.55 -1.87
CA TYR A 513 5.45 -11.28 -3.21
C TYR A 513 6.12 -12.50 -3.77
N CYS A 514 5.94 -12.72 -5.07
CA CYS A 514 6.76 -13.66 -5.83
C CYS A 514 7.40 -12.93 -7.01
N GLU A 515 8.68 -13.23 -7.24
CA GLU A 515 9.49 -12.71 -8.33
C GLU A 515 9.40 -13.67 -9.51
N TYR A 516 8.99 -13.17 -10.66
CA TYR A 516 8.80 -13.95 -11.87
C TYR A 516 9.70 -13.42 -13.00
N PRO A 517 10.11 -14.27 -13.94
CA PRO A 517 10.63 -13.83 -15.23
C PRO A 517 9.50 -13.18 -16.04
N LYS A 518 9.80 -12.77 -17.26
CA LYS A 518 8.77 -12.25 -18.17
C LYS A 518 7.78 -13.37 -18.53
N LEU A 519 6.50 -13.21 -18.22
CA LEU A 519 5.47 -14.26 -18.37
C LEU A 519 4.45 -14.00 -19.49
N ASN A 520 4.71 -13.05 -20.40
CA ASN A 520 3.75 -12.64 -21.43
C ASN A 520 3.29 -13.80 -22.34
N HIS A 521 4.10 -14.85 -22.47
CA HIS A 521 3.82 -16.03 -23.29
C HIS A 521 3.22 -17.21 -22.48
N ASN A 522 3.11 -17.09 -21.15
CA ASN A 522 2.70 -18.17 -20.27
C ASN A 522 1.82 -17.69 -19.10
N LEU A 523 0.62 -17.21 -19.43
CA LEU A 523 -0.39 -16.80 -18.43
C LEU A 523 -0.77 -17.95 -17.49
N LYS A 524 -0.75 -19.20 -17.98
CA LYS A 524 -1.09 -20.39 -17.19
C LYS A 524 -0.11 -20.63 -16.03
N ALA A 525 1.17 -20.28 -16.18
CA ALA A 525 2.12 -20.36 -15.07
C ALA A 525 1.78 -19.37 -13.95
N LEU A 526 1.40 -18.13 -14.29
CA LEU A 526 0.98 -17.14 -13.29
C LEU A 526 -0.35 -17.55 -12.63
N GLU A 527 -1.30 -18.04 -13.45
CA GLU A 527 -2.58 -18.56 -12.97
C GLU A 527 -2.40 -19.70 -11.96
N ALA A 528 -1.51 -20.66 -12.25
CA ALA A 528 -1.24 -21.77 -11.34
C ALA A 528 -0.75 -21.30 -9.96
N VAL A 529 0.02 -20.22 -9.90
CA VAL A 529 0.45 -19.64 -8.61
C VAL A 529 -0.68 -18.88 -7.94
N TRP A 530 -1.50 -18.14 -8.68
CA TRP A 530 -2.69 -17.47 -8.13
C TRP A 530 -3.69 -18.48 -7.55
N ASP A 531 -3.92 -19.60 -8.25
CA ASP A 531 -4.79 -20.67 -7.80
C ASP A 531 -4.22 -21.40 -6.58
N TYR A 532 -2.91 -21.68 -6.58
CA TYR A 532 -2.24 -22.25 -5.42
C TYR A 532 -2.32 -21.34 -4.18
N ALA A 533 -2.20 -20.03 -4.39
CA ALA A 533 -2.25 -19.05 -3.32
C ALA A 533 -3.64 -18.94 -2.68
N TYR A 534 -4.72 -19.29 -3.39
CA TYR A 534 -6.11 -19.07 -2.98
C TYR A 534 -6.41 -19.55 -1.56
N ASP A 535 -6.07 -20.80 -1.26
CA ASP A 535 -6.33 -21.42 0.05
C ASP A 535 -5.17 -21.23 1.04
N LYS A 536 -4.10 -20.52 0.66
CA LYS A 536 -2.86 -20.40 1.47
C LYS A 536 -2.68 -19.01 2.04
N VAL A 537 -2.82 -17.98 1.21
CA VAL A 537 -2.51 -16.59 1.57
C VAL A 537 -3.61 -15.64 1.13
N SER A 538 -3.83 -14.57 1.90
CA SER A 538 -4.91 -13.62 1.63
C SER A 538 -4.55 -12.56 0.60
N TYR A 539 -3.31 -12.03 0.60
CA TYR A 539 -2.89 -10.93 -0.28
C TYR A 539 -1.56 -11.25 -0.95
N LEU A 540 -1.56 -11.34 -2.28
CA LEU A 540 -0.39 -11.69 -3.10
C LEU A 540 -0.16 -10.65 -4.20
N GLY A 541 1.06 -10.14 -4.31
CA GLY A 541 1.50 -9.31 -5.41
C GLY A 541 2.43 -10.04 -6.37
N THR A 542 2.32 -9.69 -7.64
CA THR A 542 3.14 -10.23 -8.73
C THR A 542 4.26 -9.25 -9.08
N ASN A 543 5.51 -9.73 -9.13
CA ASN A 543 6.66 -8.96 -9.60
C ASN A 543 7.20 -9.55 -10.90
N ILE A 544 6.97 -8.86 -12.01
CA ILE A 544 7.42 -9.25 -13.36
C ILE A 544 8.25 -8.10 -13.94
N PRO A 545 9.36 -8.38 -14.64
CA PRO A 545 10.09 -7.34 -15.36
C PRO A 545 9.25 -6.77 -16.51
N ILE A 546 9.00 -5.46 -16.46
CA ILE A 546 8.18 -4.70 -17.41
C ILE A 546 8.92 -3.45 -17.89
N ASP A 547 10.25 -3.48 -17.89
CA ASP A 547 11.05 -2.32 -18.26
C ASP A 547 11.11 -2.19 -19.79
N HIS A 548 11.10 -0.94 -20.28
CA HIS A 548 11.07 -0.65 -21.70
C HIS A 548 12.11 0.40 -22.11
N CYS A 549 12.88 0.11 -23.16
CA CYS A 549 13.88 1.02 -23.75
C CYS A 549 13.39 1.56 -25.09
N ARG A 550 13.06 2.86 -25.14
CA ARG A 550 12.50 3.48 -26.36
C ARG A 550 13.53 3.73 -27.46
N LYS A 551 14.83 3.60 -27.17
CA LYS A 551 15.90 3.75 -28.17
C LYS A 551 16.09 2.50 -29.04
N CYS A 552 15.88 1.31 -28.47
CA CYS A 552 16.10 0.04 -29.18
C CYS A 552 14.89 -0.90 -29.13
N ASP A 553 13.79 -0.42 -28.57
CA ASP A 553 12.52 -1.15 -28.40
C ASP A 553 12.63 -2.41 -27.51
N PHE A 554 13.69 -2.52 -26.71
CA PHE A 554 13.85 -3.62 -25.76
C PHE A 554 12.76 -3.57 -24.69
N ASP A 555 12.13 -4.72 -24.43
CA ASP A 555 11.10 -4.91 -23.41
C ASP A 555 11.48 -6.14 -22.56
N GLY A 556 11.74 -5.96 -21.27
CA GLY A 556 12.22 -7.03 -20.41
C GLY A 556 12.84 -6.54 -19.10
N ASP A 557 13.80 -7.28 -18.55
CA ASP A 557 14.50 -6.89 -17.32
C ASP A 557 15.75 -6.09 -17.66
N PHE A 558 15.87 -4.88 -17.13
CA PHE A 558 17.07 -4.08 -17.31
C PHE A 558 18.22 -4.63 -16.45
N LYS A 559 19.44 -4.47 -16.95
CA LYS A 559 20.64 -4.83 -16.20
C LYS A 559 20.80 -3.86 -15.02
N THR A 560 20.84 -4.41 -13.82
CA THR A 560 21.14 -3.68 -12.58
C THR A 560 22.60 -3.20 -12.58
N THR A 561 22.83 -1.97 -12.14
CA THR A 561 24.16 -1.39 -11.92
C THR A 561 24.27 -0.88 -10.49
N GLU A 562 25.49 -0.55 -10.05
CA GLU A 562 25.70 0.04 -8.71
C GLU A 562 24.87 1.31 -8.48
N LYS A 563 24.56 2.06 -9.55
CA LYS A 563 23.91 3.38 -9.47
C LYS A 563 22.53 3.42 -10.10
N GLY A 564 22.00 2.32 -10.64
CA GLY A 564 20.69 2.30 -11.31
C GLY A 564 20.47 1.10 -12.21
N TYR A 565 19.89 1.35 -13.39
CA TYR A 565 19.46 0.34 -14.36
C TYR A 565 19.84 0.79 -15.77
N GLN A 566 20.26 -0.15 -16.61
CA GLN A 566 20.58 0.12 -18.02
C GLN A 566 19.99 -0.95 -18.93
N CYS A 567 19.61 -0.56 -20.14
CA CYS A 567 19.13 -1.49 -21.15
C CYS A 567 20.22 -2.52 -21.49
N PRO A 568 19.95 -3.83 -21.43
CA PRO A 568 20.95 -4.86 -21.67
C PRO A 568 21.36 -4.95 -23.16
N GLN A 569 20.53 -4.45 -24.07
CA GLN A 569 20.77 -4.51 -25.52
C GLN A 569 21.61 -3.34 -26.04
N CYS A 570 21.37 -2.12 -25.55
CA CYS A 570 22.03 -0.91 -26.07
C CYS A 570 22.73 -0.04 -25.02
N GLY A 571 22.70 -0.43 -23.75
CA GLY A 571 23.32 0.32 -22.65
C GLY A 571 22.59 1.61 -22.26
N ASN A 572 21.41 1.89 -22.82
CA ASN A 572 20.67 3.11 -22.52
C ASN A 572 20.17 3.14 -21.07
N ASP A 573 20.49 4.21 -20.36
CA ASP A 573 20.10 4.53 -18.99
C ASP A 573 19.47 5.93 -18.87
N ASP A 574 19.24 6.62 -20.00
CA ASP A 574 18.68 7.97 -20.02
C ASP A 574 17.22 7.95 -19.55
N PRO A 575 16.89 8.58 -18.40
CA PRO A 575 15.56 8.57 -17.80
C PRO A 575 14.43 9.07 -18.71
N LYS A 576 14.75 9.85 -19.75
CA LYS A 576 13.77 10.35 -20.72
C LYS A 576 13.36 9.31 -21.76
N THR A 577 14.17 8.27 -21.93
CA THR A 577 14.03 7.28 -23.01
C THR A 577 13.94 5.84 -22.50
N VAL A 578 13.93 5.65 -21.17
CA VAL A 578 13.68 4.37 -20.53
C VAL A 578 12.50 4.48 -19.57
N ASP A 579 11.71 3.43 -19.48
CA ASP A 579 10.67 3.24 -18.47
C ASP A 579 11.04 1.99 -17.67
N VAL A 580 11.71 2.16 -16.54
CA VAL A 580 12.12 1.06 -15.67
C VAL A 580 11.18 1.07 -14.49
N VAL A 581 10.33 0.07 -14.34
CA VAL A 581 9.31 0.04 -13.28
C VAL A 581 9.57 -1.14 -12.36
N LYS A 582 9.87 -0.84 -11.10
CA LYS A 582 10.17 -1.84 -10.07
C LYS A 582 9.22 -1.69 -8.90
N ARG A 583 8.87 -2.80 -8.25
CA ARG A 583 8.14 -2.74 -6.99
C ARG A 583 9.09 -2.36 -5.86
N THR A 584 8.88 -1.20 -5.23
CA THR A 584 9.79 -0.67 -4.19
C THR A 584 9.62 -1.45 -2.88
N CYS A 585 8.50 -1.26 -2.19
CA CYS A 585 8.17 -1.99 -0.97
C CYS A 585 6.75 -2.54 -0.99
N GLY A 586 5.84 -1.83 -1.65
CA GLY A 586 4.41 -2.07 -1.64
C GLY A 586 3.76 -1.64 -2.95
N TYR A 587 4.22 -0.53 -3.50
CA TYR A 587 3.77 0.05 -4.75
C TYR A 587 4.92 0.07 -5.79
N LEU A 588 4.63 0.53 -7.00
CA LEU A 588 5.60 0.61 -8.10
C LEU A 588 6.35 1.94 -8.08
N GLY A 589 7.62 1.94 -8.43
CA GLY A 589 8.40 3.17 -8.64
C GLY A 589 9.18 3.09 -9.93
N ASN A 590 9.60 4.24 -10.44
CA ASN A 590 10.53 4.32 -11.56
C ASN A 590 11.92 4.74 -11.06
N PRO A 591 12.79 3.79 -10.66
CA PRO A 591 14.06 4.10 -10.01
C PRO A 591 15.06 4.84 -10.90
N VAL A 592 14.89 4.83 -12.23
CA VAL A 592 15.77 5.61 -13.12
C VAL A 592 15.33 7.07 -13.17
N GLN A 593 14.03 7.34 -13.17
CA GLN A 593 13.51 8.70 -13.07
C GLN A 593 13.66 9.28 -11.66
N ARG A 594 13.45 8.45 -10.64
CA ARG A 594 13.47 8.83 -9.23
C ARG A 594 14.14 7.73 -8.40
N PRO A 595 15.43 7.88 -8.07
CA PRO A 595 16.17 6.86 -7.34
C PRO A 595 15.56 6.55 -5.98
N THR A 596 15.56 5.27 -5.61
CA THR A 596 15.26 4.83 -4.24
C THR A 596 16.48 5.06 -3.33
N ILE A 597 16.28 5.04 -2.02
CA ILE A 597 17.39 4.99 -1.05
C ILE A 597 18.32 3.79 -1.33
N GLU A 598 19.60 3.91 -0.98
CA GLU A 598 20.65 2.95 -1.32
C GLU A 598 20.33 1.51 -0.87
N GLY A 599 19.95 1.30 0.40
CA GLY A 599 19.60 -0.03 0.90
C GLY A 599 18.43 -0.67 0.14
N ARG A 600 17.45 0.14 -0.28
CA ARG A 600 16.33 -0.36 -1.11
C ARG A 600 16.79 -0.73 -2.52
N HIS A 601 17.67 0.06 -3.13
CA HIS A 601 18.24 -0.29 -4.43
C HIS A 601 19.02 -1.61 -4.37
N LYS A 602 19.84 -1.80 -3.31
CA LYS A 602 20.57 -3.05 -3.07
C LYS A 602 19.62 -4.24 -2.87
N GLU A 603 18.54 -4.04 -2.13
CA GLU A 603 17.52 -5.08 -1.94
C GLU A 603 16.85 -5.48 -3.26
N ILE A 604 16.41 -4.52 -4.08
CA ILE A 604 15.79 -4.80 -5.37
C ILE A 604 16.76 -5.55 -6.29
N CYS A 605 18.02 -5.11 -6.35
CA CYS A 605 19.06 -5.77 -7.14
C CYS A 605 19.36 -7.20 -6.69
N ALA A 606 19.11 -7.52 -5.42
CA ALA A 606 19.39 -8.82 -4.83
C ALA A 606 18.25 -9.85 -5.02
N ARG A 607 17.10 -9.44 -5.57
CA ARG A 607 15.92 -10.30 -5.76
C ARG A 607 16.17 -11.37 -6.82
N VAL A 608 16.18 -12.62 -6.39
CA VAL A 608 16.24 -13.80 -7.27
C VAL A 608 14.85 -14.12 -7.80
N LYS A 609 14.74 -14.48 -9.09
CA LYS A 609 13.48 -14.91 -9.70
C LYS A 609 13.12 -16.32 -9.23
N HIS A 610 11.87 -16.53 -8.84
CA HIS A 610 11.38 -17.79 -8.28
C HIS A 610 10.97 -18.82 -9.36
N LEU A 611 10.76 -18.38 -10.60
CA LEU A 611 10.59 -19.27 -11.74
C LEU A 611 11.83 -19.16 -12.64
N LYS A 612 12.36 -20.32 -13.06
CA LYS A 612 13.47 -20.38 -14.00
C LYS A 612 12.93 -20.19 -15.41
N ASP A 613 13.62 -19.35 -16.18
CA ASP A 613 13.33 -19.22 -17.60
C ASP A 613 13.84 -20.48 -18.31
N THR A 614 12.92 -21.32 -18.78
CA THR A 614 13.27 -22.52 -19.56
C THR A 614 13.42 -22.21 -21.06
N SER A 615 13.37 -20.94 -21.47
CA SER A 615 13.54 -20.53 -22.87
C SER A 615 15.00 -20.20 -23.25
N ILE A 616 15.92 -21.11 -22.90
CA ILE A 616 17.29 -21.16 -23.45
C ILE A 616 17.42 -22.33 -24.42
#